data_AF-A0A527GIX0-F1
#
_entry.id   AF-A0A527GIX0-F1
#
_cell.length_a   1.000
_cell.length_b   1.000
_cell.length_c   1.000
_cell.angle_alpha   90.00
_cell.angle_beta   90.00
_cell.angle_gamma   90.00
#
_symmetry.space_group_name_H-M   'P 1'
#
loop_
_entity.id
_entity.type
_entity.pdbx_description
1 polymer ?
#
loop_
_entity_poly.entity_id
_entity_poly.type
_entity_poly.pdbx_seq_one_letter_code
_entity_poly.pdbx_strand_id
1 'polypeptide(L)' 'EGKPNGSLVVVEASDLAGAQALSAADPYAKAGLFESVEIRPWNWTFNKPAAS' A
#
# COMPACT_ATOMS: atom_id res chain seq x y z
N GLU A 1 15.92 -19.39 5.64
CA GLU A 1 15.69 -18.67 4.37
C GLU A 1 14.33 -18.01 4.43
N GLY A 2 14.25 -16.68 4.44
CA GLY A 2 12.98 -15.94 4.52
C GLY A 2 12.62 -15.39 3.15
N LYS A 3 11.70 -16.04 2.43
CA LYS A 3 11.16 -15.48 1.19
C LYS A 3 10.22 -14.33 1.56
N PRO A 4 10.28 -13.17 0.88
CA PRO A 4 9.31 -12.11 1.07
C PRO A 4 7.91 -12.66 0.77
N ASN A 5 6.99 -12.52 1.73
CA ASN A 5 5.63 -13.04 1.68
C ASN A 5 4.59 -11.94 1.38
N GLY A 6 5.03 -10.76 0.98
CA GLY A 6 4.16 -9.63 0.72
C GLY A 6 4.91 -8.31 0.64
N SER A 7 4.15 -7.23 0.53
CA SER A 7 4.66 -5.86 0.55
C SER A 7 3.70 -4.99 1.36
N LEU A 8 4.25 -4.10 2.17
CA LEU A 8 3.50 -3.07 2.87
C LEU A 8 3.85 -1.72 2.24
N VAL A 9 2.84 -1.00 1.77
CA VAL A 9 3.01 0.29 1.12
C VAL A 9 2.06 1.29 1.77
N VAL A 10 2.59 2.48 2.09
CA VAL A 10 1.79 3.61 2.56
C VAL A 10 1.86 4.68 1.47
N VAL A 11 0.71 5.12 0.99
CA VAL A 11 0.57 6.10 -0.08
C VAL A 11 -0.36 7.23 0.37
N GLU A 12 -0.10 8.43 -0.13
CA GLU A 12 -1.02 9.54 0.00
C GLU A 12 -2.06 9.45 -1.13
N ALA A 13 -3.33 9.42 -0.76
CA ALA A 13 -4.46 9.40 -1.69
C ALA A 13 -5.56 10.32 -1.16
N SER A 14 -6.24 11.01 -2.08
CA SER A 14 -7.33 11.94 -1.73
C SER A 14 -8.49 11.25 -1.01
N ASP A 15 -8.72 9.98 -1.34
CA ASP A 15 -9.84 9.18 -0.88
C ASP A 15 -9.56 7.68 -1.06
N LEU A 16 -10.40 6.83 -0.46
CA LEU A 16 -10.24 5.38 -0.50
C LEU A 16 -10.29 4.82 -1.93
N ALA A 17 -11.14 5.39 -2.80
CA ALA A 17 -11.23 4.93 -4.19
C ALA A 17 -9.97 5.30 -4.97
N GLY A 18 -9.38 6.47 -4.71
CA GLY A 18 -8.05 6.84 -5.19
C GLY A 18 -6.95 5.86 -4.77
N ALA A 19 -6.95 5.44 -3.49
CA ALA A 19 -5.99 4.46 -3.00
C ALA A 19 -6.19 3.07 -3.64
N GLN A 20 -7.44 2.64 -3.83
CA GLN A 20 -7.79 1.40 -4.53
C GLN A 20 -7.35 1.42 -6.00
N ALA A 21 -7.57 2.54 -6.70
CA ALA A 21 -7.13 2.71 -8.08
C ALA A 21 -5.60 2.65 -8.20
N LEU A 22 -4.88 3.26 -7.25
CA LEU A 22 -3.42 3.20 -7.22
C LEU A 22 -2.92 1.76 -7.00
N SER A 23 -3.53 1.04 -6.07
CA SER A 23 -3.21 -0.37 -5.81
C SER A 23 -3.52 -1.26 -7.02
N ALA A 24 -4.65 -1.04 -7.71
CA ALA A 24 -5.01 -1.78 -8.92
C ALA A 24 -4.12 -1.45 -10.13
N ALA A 25 -3.53 -0.24 -10.14
CA ALA A 25 -2.59 0.16 -11.18
C ALA A 25 -1.20 -0.48 -10.99
N ASP A 26 -0.88 -0.98 -9.80
CA ASP A 26 0.41 -1.59 -9.47
C ASP A 26 0.71 -2.81 -10.38
N PRO A 27 1.91 -2.88 -11.00
CA PRO A 27 2.33 -4.01 -11.81
C PRO A 27 2.21 -5.37 -11.09
N TYR A 28 2.45 -5.41 -9.77
CA TYR A 28 2.35 -6.63 -8.99
C TYR A 28 0.89 -7.06 -8.75
N ALA A 29 -0.03 -6.11 -8.62
CA ALA A 29 -1.46 -6.40 -8.57
C ALA A 29 -1.93 -6.97 -9.91
N LYS A 30 -1.44 -6.41 -11.04
CA LYS A 30 -1.75 -6.92 -12.39
C LYS A 30 -1.13 -8.29 -12.68
N ALA A 31 0.02 -8.58 -12.09
CA ALA A 31 0.69 -9.87 -12.22
C ALA A 31 0.07 -10.97 -11.33
N GLY A 32 -0.95 -10.65 -10.51
CA GLY A 32 -1.59 -11.61 -9.61
C GLY A 32 -0.64 -12.15 -8.53
N LEU A 33 0.38 -11.36 -8.15
CA LEU A 33 1.42 -11.79 -7.21
C LEU A 33 0.90 -11.95 -5.77
N PHE A 34 -0.15 -11.22 -5.42
CA PHE A 34 -0.72 -11.20 -4.07
C PHE A 34 -2.03 -12.00 -4.00
N GLU A 35 -2.11 -12.93 -3.05
CA GLU A 35 -3.32 -13.71 -2.77
C GLU A 35 -4.43 -12.83 -2.16
N SER A 36 -4.06 -11.83 -1.35
CA SER A 36 -4.99 -10.86 -0.76
C SER A 36 -4.37 -9.48 -0.67
N VAL A 37 -5.20 -8.45 -0.86
CA VAL A 37 -4.81 -7.03 -0.73
C VAL A 37 -5.83 -6.34 0.17
N GLU A 38 -5.36 -5.74 1.26
CA GLU A 38 -6.19 -4.96 2.19
C GLU A 38 -5.76 -3.50 2.17
N ILE A 39 -6.72 -2.59 1.93
CA ILE A 39 -6.47 -1.15 1.88
C ILE A 39 -7.29 -0.50 2.99
N ARG A 40 -6.61 0.18 3.90
CA ARG A 40 -7.23 0.86 5.05
C ARG A 40 -6.69 2.29 5.17
N PRO A 41 -7.54 3.27 5.54
CA PRO A 41 -7.05 4.59 5.89
C PRO A 41 -6.18 4.48 7.15
N TRP A 42 -5.02 5.12 7.12
CA TRP A 42 -4.08 5.15 8.24
C TRP A 42 -3.67 6.57 8.57
N ASN A 43 -3.65 6.90 9.86
CA ASN A 43 -3.17 8.18 10.36
C ASN A 43 -1.88 7.97 11.17
N TRP A 44 -0.80 8.66 10.77
CA TRP A 44 0.49 8.56 11.44
C TRP A 44 0.53 9.51 12.65
N THR A 45 0.34 8.95 13.85
CA THR A 45 0.20 9.74 15.09
C THR A 45 1.50 9.96 15.87
N PHE A 46 2.52 9.10 15.75
CA PHE A 46 3.77 9.20 16.53
C PHE A 46 5.03 9.00 15.68
N ASN A 47 6.07 9.82 15.89
CA ASN A 47 7.37 9.74 15.19
C ASN A 47 7.27 9.79 13.65
N LYS A 48 6.43 10.68 13.10
CA LYS A 48 6.41 10.90 11.65
C LYS A 48 7.78 11.43 11.21
N PRO A 49 8.48 10.79 10.27
CA PRO A 49 9.74 11.30 9.77
C PRO A 49 9.49 12.69 9.17
N ALA A 50 10.38 13.63 9.48
CA ALA A 50 10.31 14.96 8.89
C ALA A 50 10.36 14.80 7.36
N ALA A 51 9.35 15.33 6.67
CA ALA A 51 9.37 15.39 5.23
C ALA A 51 10.66 16.12 4.81
N SER A 52 11.54 15.41 4.11
CA SER A 52 12.78 15.96 3.55
C SER A 52 12.48 16.76 2.29
#